data_AF-A0A511NDI1-F1
#
_entry.id   AF-A0A511NDI1-F1
#
_cell.length_a   1.000
_cell.length_b   1.000
_cell.length_c   1.000
_cell.angle_alpha   90.00
_cell.angle_beta   90.00
_cell.angle_gamma   90.00
#
_symmetry.space_group_name_H-M   'P 1'
#
loop_
_entity.id
_entity.type
_entity.pdbx_description
1 polymer ?
#
loop_
_entity_poly.entity_id
_entity_poly.type
_entity_poly.pdbx_seq_one_letter_code
_entity_poly.pdbx_strand_id
1 'polypeptide(L)' 'MGVILEILAWIVFEFVGVVLGATVRFVIFKIFKPSLQFDEFLNSESGSNDFYNFLIGIPIFIGLIFGLLYLFN' A
#
# COMPACT_ATOMS: atom_id res chain seq x y z
N MET A 1 -23.41 -6.98 -15.14
CA MET A 1 -22.16 -7.74 -14.90
C MET A 1 -20.93 -6.83 -14.84
N GLY A 2 -20.71 -5.94 -15.83
CA GLY A 2 -19.52 -5.04 -15.86
C GLY A 2 -19.36 -4.12 -14.64
N VAL A 3 -20.42 -3.42 -14.23
CA VAL A 3 -20.37 -2.48 -13.09
C VAL A 3 -19.97 -3.15 -11.77
N ILE A 4 -20.45 -4.38 -11.51
CA ILE A 4 -20.11 -5.10 -10.28
C ILE A 4 -18.63 -5.49 -10.26
N LEU A 5 -18.11 -5.96 -11.40
CA LEU A 5 -16.69 -6.29 -11.56
C LEU A 5 -15.79 -5.05 -11.41
N GLU A 6 -16.22 -3.90 -11.94
CA GLU A 6 -15.49 -2.62 -11.78
C GLU A 6 -15.43 -2.18 -10.32
N ILE A 7 -16.55 -2.28 -9.59
CA ILE A 7 -16.59 -1.95 -8.15
C ILE A 7 -15.68 -2.88 -7.36
N LEU A 8 -15.72 -4.18 -7.63
CA LEU A 8 -14.85 -5.15 -6.97
C LEU A 8 -13.36 -4.88 -7.27
N ALA A 9 -13.03 -4.53 -8.52
CA ALA A 9 -11.68 -4.17 -8.89
C ALA A 9 -11.19 -2.90 -8.17
N TRP A 10 -12.05 -1.90 -8.03
CA TRP A 10 -11.75 -0.69 -7.26
C TRP A 10 -11.48 -0.97 -5.79
N ILE A 11 -12.30 -1.79 -5.14
CA ILE A 11 -12.12 -2.17 -3.73
C ILE A 11 -10.80 -2.91 -3.53
N VAL A 12 -10.46 -3.85 -4.43
CA VAL A 12 -9.19 -4.59 -4.36
C VAL A 12 -8.01 -3.64 -4.56
N PHE A 13 -8.10 -2.72 -5.52
CA PHE A 13 -7.06 -1.73 -5.78
C PHE A 13 -6.81 -0.83 -4.56
N GLU A 14 -7.88 -0.31 -3.96
CA GLU A 14 -7.80 0.51 -2.75
C GLU A 14 -7.14 -0.25 -1.60
N PHE A 15 -7.61 -1.48 -1.34
CA PHE A 15 -7.07 -2.32 -0.28
C PHE A 15 -5.58 -2.62 -0.48
N VAL A 16 -5.18 -3.01 -1.69
CA VAL A 16 -3.77 -3.30 -2.00
C VAL A 16 -2.90 -2.04 -1.87
N GLY A 17 -3.40 -0.88 -2.34
CA GLY A 17 -2.70 0.38 -2.18
C GLY A 17 -2.48 0.73 -0.70
N VAL A 18 -3.49 0.60 0.14
CA VAL A 18 -3.36 0.85 1.59
C VAL A 18 -2.32 -0.08 2.22
N VAL A 19 -2.37 -1.39 1.97
CA VAL A 19 -1.44 -2.37 2.57
C VAL A 19 0.01 -2.12 2.13
N LEU A 20 0.24 -1.91 0.84
CA LEU A 20 1.58 -1.65 0.30
C LEU A 20 2.15 -0.34 0.85
N GLY A 21 1.34 0.72 0.87
CA GLY A 21 1.78 2.00 1.37
C GLY A 21 2.04 2.02 2.87
N ALA A 22 1.19 1.36 3.67
CA ALA A 22 1.44 1.16 5.10
C ALA A 22 2.78 0.45 5.34
N THR A 23 3.07 -0.60 4.56
CA THR A 23 4.33 -1.35 4.64
C THR A 23 5.54 -0.46 4.36
N VAL A 24 5.50 0.32 3.28
CA VAL A 24 6.64 1.19 2.92
C VAL A 24 6.81 2.33 3.91
N ARG A 25 5.72 2.94 4.36
CA ARG A 25 5.78 3.95 5.42
C ARG A 25 6.38 3.36 6.69
N PHE A 26 5.96 2.17 7.10
CA PHE A 26 6.58 1.49 8.24
C PHE A 26 8.09 1.33 8.06
N VAL A 27 8.55 0.84 6.90
CA VAL A 27 9.99 0.67 6.61
C VAL A 27 10.72 2.01 6.72
N ILE A 28 10.17 3.09 6.14
CA ILE A 28 10.75 4.43 6.24
C ILE A 28 10.84 4.89 7.70
N PHE A 29 9.76 4.76 8.47
CA PHE A 29 9.75 5.14 9.89
C PHE A 29 10.74 4.32 10.72
N LYS A 30 10.91 3.03 10.39
CA LYS A 30 11.84 2.14 11.08
C LYS A 30 13.31 2.54 10.89
N ILE A 31 13.65 3.22 9.79
CA ILE A 31 15.00 3.78 9.57
C ILE A 31 15.32 4.83 10.66
N PHE A 32 14.34 5.66 11.03
CA PHE A 32 14.52 6.71 12.04
C PHE A 32 14.24 6.22 13.46
N LYS A 33 13.41 5.19 13.63
CA LYS A 33 13.08 4.57 14.92
C LYS A 33 13.21 3.04 14.81
N PRO A 34 14.43 2.48 14.93
CA PRO A 34 14.68 1.05 14.70
C PRO A 34 13.92 0.09 15.63
N SER A 35 13.57 0.54 16.83
CA SER A 35 12.79 -0.22 17.81
C SER A 35 11.28 -0.29 17.51
N LEU A 36 10.79 0.48 16.52
CA LEU A 36 9.38 0.54 16.17
C LEU A 36 8.88 -0.83 15.67
N GLN A 37 7.85 -1.35 16.33
CA GLN A 37 7.14 -2.55 15.90
C GLN A 37 6.03 -2.20 14.90
N PHE A 38 5.66 -3.17 14.05
CA PHE A 38 4.64 -2.95 13.04
C PHE A 38 3.27 -2.66 13.65
N ASP A 39 2.91 -3.38 14.72
CA ASP A 39 1.65 -3.18 15.42
C ASP A 39 1.57 -1.79 16.07
N GLU A 40 2.68 -1.29 16.63
CA GLU A 40 2.76 0.08 17.16
C GLU A 40 2.58 1.12 16.06
N PHE A 41 3.14 0.88 14.88
CA PHE A 41 2.96 1.76 13.74
C PHE A 41 1.52 1.79 13.26
N LEU A 42 0.88 0.63 13.06
CA LEU A 42 -0.51 0.54 12.59
C LEU A 42 -1.49 1.21 13.56
N ASN A 43 -1.22 1.14 14.86
CA ASN A 43 -2.05 1.79 15.88
C ASN A 43 -1.71 3.29 16.09
N SER A 44 -0.68 3.82 15.43
CA SER A 44 -0.34 5.24 15.49
C SER A 44 -1.20 6.07 14.55
N GLU A 45 -1.38 7.38 14.82
CA GLU A 45 -2.08 8.31 13.92
C GLU A 45 -1.50 8.30 12.49
N SER A 46 -0.20 8.05 12.36
CA SER A 46 0.48 7.97 11.07
C SER A 46 0.06 6.71 10.32
N GLY A 47 0.16 5.53 10.96
CA GLY A 47 -0.09 4.25 10.30
C GLY A 47 -1.56 3.90 10.11
N SER A 48 -2.46 4.45 10.94
CA SER A 48 -3.91 4.27 10.80
C SER A 48 -4.55 5.18 9.73
N ASN A 49 -3.76 6.07 9.12
CA ASN A 49 -4.27 6.95 8.07
C ASN A 49 -4.26 6.26 6.70
N ASP A 50 -5.40 5.63 6.37
CA ASP A 50 -5.60 4.89 5.12
C ASP A 50 -5.40 5.74 3.87
N PHE A 51 -5.80 7.02 3.89
CA PHE A 51 -5.62 7.90 2.74
C PHE A 51 -4.13 8.12 2.41
N TYR A 52 -3.30 8.39 3.41
CA TYR A 52 -1.85 8.52 3.20
C TYR A 52 -1.19 7.20 2.85
N ASN A 53 -1.65 6.09 3.45
CA ASN A 53 -1.20 4.75 3.06
C ASN A 53 -1.48 4.51 1.58
N PHE A 54 -2.71 4.73 1.13
CA PHE A 54 -3.11 4.56 -0.26
C PHE A 54 -2.28 5.42 -1.23
N LEU A 55 -2.10 6.72 -0.93
CA LEU A 55 -1.29 7.63 -1.74
C LEU A 55 0.15 7.14 -1.96
N ILE A 56 0.79 6.63 -0.90
CA ILE A 56 2.15 6.09 -0.99
C ILE A 56 2.16 4.72 -1.70
N GLY A 57 1.11 3.92 -1.54
CA GLY A 57 1.00 2.59 -2.14
C GLY A 57 0.77 2.59 -3.64
N ILE A 58 0.08 3.60 -4.19
CA ILE A 58 -0.22 3.69 -5.64
C ILE A 58 1.05 3.61 -6.50
N PRO A 59 2.10 4.45 -6.31
CA PRO A 59 3.33 4.36 -7.10
C PRO A 59 4.00 2.98 -7.04
N ILE A 60 3.92 2.31 -5.89
CA ILE A 60 4.53 0.98 -5.68
C ILE A 60 3.75 -0.08 -6.43
N PHE A 61 2.42 -0.02 -6.35
CA PHE A 61 1.55 -0.91 -7.10
C PHE A 61 1.77 -0.76 -8.61
N ILE A 62 1.87 0.48 -9.10
CA ILE A 62 2.19 0.77 -10.49
C ILE A 62 3.57 0.21 -10.88
N GLY A 63 4.59 0.43 -10.03
CA GLY A 63 5.93 -0.11 -10.25
C GLY A 63 5.97 -1.64 -10.31
N LEU A 64 5.21 -2.32 -9.45
CA LEU A 64 5.04 -3.77 -9.47
C LEU A 64 4.42 -4.26 -10.78
N ILE A 65 3.38 -3.59 -11.28
CA ILE A 65 2.77 -3.93 -12.57
C ILE A 65 3.80 -3.82 -13.70
N PHE A 66 4.54 -2.71 -13.78
CA PHE A 66 5.55 -2.53 -14.81
C PHE A 66 6.69 -3.56 -14.70
N GLY A 67 7.13 -3.87 -13.48
CA GLY A 67 8.15 -4.90 -13.25
C GLY A 67 7.71 -6.29 -13.71
N LEU A 68 6.46 -6.69 -13.40
CA LEU A 68 5.90 -7.95 -13.87
C LEU A 68 5.76 -7.96 -15.40
N LEU A 69 5.24 -6.89 -16.00
CA LEU A 69 5.13 -6.79 -17.45
C LEU A 69 6.49 -6.92 -18.13
N TYR A 70 7.55 -6.32 -17.58
CA TYR A 70 8.91 -6.46 -18.10
C TYR A 70 9.44 -7.91 -18.00
N LEU A 71 9.11 -8.65 -16.93
CA LEU A 71 9.58 -10.02 -16.75
C LEU A 71 8.88 -11.04 -17.67
N PHE A 72 7.66 -10.74 -18.11
CA PHE A 72 6.84 -11.64 -18.94
C PHE A 72 6.82 -11.26 -20.44
N ASN A 73 7.59 -10.25 -20.85
CA ASN A 73 7.75 -9.81 -22.25
C ASN A 73 9.17 -10.14 -22.73
#